data_AF-A0A9W8Y7P7-F1
#
_entry.id   AF-A0A9W8Y7P7-F1
#
_cell.length_a   1.000
_cell.length_b   1.000
_cell.length_c   1.000
_cell.angle_alpha   90.00
_cell.angle_beta   90.00
_cell.angle_gamma   90.00
#
_symmetry.space_group_name_H-M   'P 1'
#
loop_
_entity.id
_entity.type
_entity.pdbx_description
1 polymer ?
#
loop_
_entity_poly.entity_id
_entity_poly.type
_entity_poly.pdbx_seq_one_letter_code
_entity_poly.pdbx_strand_id
1 'polypeptide(L)'
;MRVSSSVLAATGLLSTANAAIKGFNYGANFNNDQAKTLVDFEYEFNAAKQLAGTDGWTSARLYTMIQHGTQNTVIEAIQAAINTNTTLLLGMWASAGQSVIDNEIAALKAAVSQYGTAFTDLVVGISVGSEDLYRITPTGIENKAGAGAQPNDLVSYVQQTRNAISGTSLQGKPIGHVDTWTVYVNASNNAVISALDFVGMDAYPYFQTTMANSIGSASTLFFDAYHATVNAAQGKPVWVTETGWPVSGETLNQGVPSSDNARIYWEDVTCQLVKDNVNLYYYTLQDVQYGNPVPSFGIKPAGDLMAVSPLFDLSCPASAKPADPTKIIGNGYNAQLSPTISTIFVYDVNPIHQGKICTLIFQLPPAFQYPEFAPARISALGGISVSRLNNQVSAEVSVKDVGASNPVGIVPVIQFGQQYNVASGPCEAGQRVGYQVDSLYGLSMDWFQMTNPPLGLFMLVS
;
A
#
# COMPACT_ATOMS: atom_id res chain seq x y z
N MET A 1 50.00 -5.61 -46.94
CA MET A 1 49.32 -5.12 -45.72
C MET A 1 47.98 -5.83 -45.63
N ARG A 2 47.79 -6.69 -44.62
CA ARG A 2 46.51 -7.34 -44.32
C ARG A 2 45.84 -6.50 -43.24
N VAL A 3 44.66 -5.97 -43.51
CA VAL A 3 43.82 -5.33 -42.49
C VAL A 3 42.57 -6.18 -42.39
N SER A 4 42.51 -7.02 -41.36
CA SER A 4 41.33 -7.80 -41.00
C SER A 4 40.42 -6.91 -40.17
N SER A 5 39.21 -6.63 -40.68
CA SER A 5 38.16 -5.93 -39.94
C SER A 5 37.47 -6.92 -38.99
N SER A 6 37.80 -6.83 -37.70
CA SER A 6 37.08 -7.55 -36.65
C SER A 6 35.80 -6.78 -36.31
N VAL A 7 34.66 -7.28 -36.76
CA VAL A 7 33.34 -6.84 -36.28
C VAL A 7 33.10 -7.51 -34.92
N LEU A 8 33.18 -6.74 -33.84
CA LEU A 8 32.63 -7.16 -32.54
C LEU A 8 31.10 -7.10 -32.63
N ALA A 9 30.45 -8.26 -32.68
CA ALA A 9 29.03 -8.37 -32.42
C ALA A 9 28.81 -8.29 -30.89
N ALA A 10 28.39 -7.13 -30.40
CA ALA A 10 27.87 -7.01 -29.04
C ALA A 10 26.46 -7.61 -29.01
N THR A 11 26.35 -8.89 -28.63
CA THR A 11 25.07 -9.49 -28.25
C THR A 11 24.63 -8.86 -26.93
N GLY A 12 23.77 -7.84 -27.01
CA GLY A 12 23.03 -7.36 -25.85
C GLY A 12 22.15 -8.50 -25.34
N LEU A 13 22.46 -9.01 -24.15
CA LEU A 13 21.56 -9.86 -23.38
C LEU A 13 20.35 -8.99 -23.03
N LEU A 14 19.29 -9.09 -23.83
CA LEU A 14 17.97 -8.66 -23.40
C LEU A 14 17.59 -9.55 -22.22
N SER A 15 17.84 -9.09 -21.00
CA SER A 15 17.24 -9.68 -19.82
C SER A 15 15.73 -9.55 -19.98
N THR A 16 15.05 -10.66 -20.33
CA THR A 16 13.61 -10.73 -20.17
C THR A 16 13.35 -10.51 -18.69
N ALA A 17 12.90 -9.30 -18.32
CA ALA A 17 12.49 -9.04 -16.96
C ALA A 17 11.39 -10.06 -16.63
N ASN A 18 11.66 -10.98 -15.70
CA ASN A 18 10.64 -11.91 -15.24
C ASN A 18 9.52 -11.09 -14.59
N ALA A 19 8.28 -11.43 -14.93
CA ALA A 19 7.11 -10.80 -14.31
C ALA A 19 7.15 -11.03 -12.79
N ALA A 20 6.86 -9.99 -12.03
CA ALA A 20 6.83 -10.05 -10.57
C ALA A 20 5.78 -11.05 -10.06
N ILE A 21 6.13 -11.71 -8.97
CA ILE A 21 5.26 -12.63 -8.24
C ILE A 21 4.17 -11.82 -7.55
N LYS A 22 2.92 -12.23 -7.70
CA LYS A 22 1.75 -11.59 -7.11
C LYS A 22 0.84 -12.63 -6.47
N GLY A 23 0.36 -12.36 -5.26
CA GLY A 23 -0.38 -13.33 -4.48
C GLY A 23 -1.05 -12.76 -3.24
N PHE A 24 -1.60 -13.67 -2.44
CA PHE A 24 -2.23 -13.36 -1.15
C PHE A 24 -1.60 -14.17 -0.02
N ASN A 25 -1.92 -13.79 1.21
CA ASN A 25 -1.50 -14.47 2.43
C ASN A 25 -2.55 -15.48 2.89
N TYR A 26 -2.13 -16.70 3.29
CA TYR A 26 -3.05 -17.77 3.66
C TYR A 26 -2.67 -18.38 5.02
N GLY A 27 -3.53 -18.17 6.03
CA GLY A 27 -3.40 -18.78 7.35
C GLY A 27 -3.71 -20.28 7.36
N ALA A 28 -3.15 -21.02 8.32
CA ALA A 28 -3.26 -22.48 8.41
C ALA A 28 -4.54 -23.01 9.08
N ASN A 29 -5.30 -22.12 9.72
CA ASN A 29 -6.49 -22.46 10.48
C ASN A 29 -7.55 -21.37 10.36
N PHE A 30 -8.77 -21.74 10.70
CA PHE A 30 -9.87 -20.81 10.90
C PHE A 30 -9.82 -20.16 12.29
N ASN A 31 -10.65 -19.15 12.51
CA ASN A 31 -10.68 -18.41 13.78
C ASN A 31 -11.18 -19.23 14.98
N ASN A 32 -11.85 -20.37 14.73
CA ASN A 32 -12.25 -21.34 15.76
C ASN A 32 -11.20 -22.42 16.03
N ASP A 33 -9.94 -22.19 15.62
CA ASP A 33 -8.80 -23.10 15.80
C ASP A 33 -8.91 -24.43 15.05
N GLN A 34 -9.88 -24.55 14.12
CA GLN A 34 -9.93 -25.71 13.22
C GLN A 34 -8.90 -25.54 12.11
N ALA A 35 -8.13 -26.59 11.89
CA ALA A 35 -7.15 -26.63 10.80
C ALA A 35 -7.85 -26.54 9.44
N LYS A 36 -7.31 -25.73 8.53
CA LYS A 36 -7.73 -25.76 7.12
C LYS A 36 -7.22 -27.05 6.47
N THR A 37 -8.03 -27.62 5.60
CA THR A 37 -7.75 -28.86 4.87
C THR A 37 -7.48 -28.57 3.39
N LEU A 38 -7.12 -29.61 2.63
CA LEU A 38 -6.90 -29.59 1.19
C LEU A 38 -8.03 -28.86 0.46
N VAL A 39 -9.28 -29.19 0.76
CA VAL A 39 -10.45 -28.62 0.08
C VAL A 39 -10.55 -27.13 0.34
N ASP A 40 -10.24 -26.67 1.56
CA ASP A 40 -10.28 -25.26 1.92
C ASP A 40 -9.21 -24.46 1.16
N PHE A 41 -7.98 -24.98 1.09
CA PHE A 41 -6.90 -24.32 0.36
C PHE A 41 -7.12 -24.33 -1.16
N GLU A 42 -7.59 -25.43 -1.75
CA GLU A 42 -7.93 -25.48 -3.18
C GLU A 42 -9.02 -24.46 -3.50
N TYR A 43 -10.00 -24.33 -2.61
CA TYR A 43 -11.07 -23.36 -2.74
C TYR A 43 -10.53 -21.93 -2.76
N GLU A 44 -9.71 -21.57 -1.76
CA GLU A 44 -9.13 -20.23 -1.64
C GLU A 44 -8.17 -19.90 -2.81
N PHE A 45 -7.34 -20.86 -3.24
CA PHE A 45 -6.41 -20.66 -4.36
C PHE A 45 -7.14 -20.49 -5.70
N ASN A 46 -8.20 -21.24 -5.94
CA ASN A 46 -9.00 -21.08 -7.15
C ASN A 46 -9.79 -19.77 -7.13
N ALA A 47 -10.30 -19.34 -5.97
CA ALA A 47 -10.96 -18.05 -5.83
C ALA A 47 -10.01 -16.88 -6.13
N ALA A 48 -8.77 -16.92 -5.64
CA ALA A 48 -7.76 -15.91 -5.95
C ALA A 48 -7.48 -15.80 -7.46
N LYS A 49 -7.41 -16.93 -8.18
CA LYS A 49 -7.17 -16.95 -9.63
C LYS A 49 -8.31 -16.39 -10.47
N GLN A 50 -9.53 -16.48 -9.95
CA GLN A 50 -10.74 -15.99 -10.62
C GLN A 50 -11.13 -14.58 -10.18
N LEU A 51 -10.31 -13.95 -9.33
CA LEU A 51 -10.56 -12.62 -8.83
C LEU A 51 -10.40 -11.59 -9.95
N ALA A 52 -11.49 -10.91 -10.29
CA ALA A 52 -11.48 -9.89 -11.34
C ALA A 52 -10.58 -8.71 -10.94
N GLY A 53 -9.79 -8.21 -11.91
CA GLY A 53 -8.86 -7.10 -11.71
C GLY A 53 -7.46 -7.49 -11.24
N THR A 54 -7.22 -8.77 -10.93
CA THR A 54 -5.93 -9.27 -10.42
C THR A 54 -5.32 -10.35 -11.32
N ASP A 55 -5.20 -10.05 -12.61
CA ASP A 55 -4.62 -11.00 -13.58
C ASP A 55 -3.20 -11.43 -13.18
N GLY A 56 -2.96 -12.74 -13.18
CA GLY A 56 -1.65 -13.31 -12.83
C GLY A 56 -1.32 -13.33 -11.32
N TRP A 57 -2.29 -13.04 -10.45
CA TRP A 57 -2.14 -13.23 -9.00
C TRP A 57 -2.36 -14.70 -8.64
N THR A 58 -1.35 -15.53 -8.90
CA THR A 58 -1.43 -16.99 -8.78
C THR A 58 -0.46 -17.58 -7.78
N SER A 59 0.03 -16.77 -6.84
CA SER A 59 0.91 -17.21 -5.76
C SER A 59 0.25 -17.15 -4.38
N ALA A 60 0.66 -18.05 -3.49
CA ALA A 60 0.29 -18.04 -2.09
C ALA A 60 1.52 -17.89 -1.19
N ARG A 61 1.44 -16.99 -0.21
CA ARG A 61 2.35 -16.97 0.93
C ARG A 61 1.72 -17.75 2.07
N LEU A 62 2.40 -18.81 2.50
CA LEU A 62 2.06 -19.59 3.68
C LEU A 62 2.85 -19.06 4.88
N TYR A 63 2.33 -19.28 6.09
CA TYR A 63 3.01 -18.88 7.34
C TYR A 63 3.78 -20.01 8.02
N THR A 64 3.51 -21.26 7.63
CA THR A 64 4.09 -22.47 8.21
C THR A 64 4.08 -23.59 7.17
N MET A 65 4.97 -24.57 7.33
CA MET A 65 4.97 -25.84 6.61
C MET A 65 4.11 -26.90 7.29
N ILE A 66 3.59 -26.61 8.48
CA ILE A 66 2.99 -27.58 9.38
C ILE A 66 1.46 -27.51 9.29
N GLN A 67 0.82 -28.69 9.18
CA GLN A 67 -0.61 -28.82 9.33
C GLN A 67 -1.01 -28.41 10.76
N HIS A 68 -1.88 -27.41 10.87
CA HIS A 68 -2.32 -26.89 12.16
C HIS A 68 -2.86 -28.01 13.06
N GLY A 69 -2.53 -27.95 14.35
CA GLY A 69 -2.88 -28.97 15.34
C GLY A 69 -1.96 -30.20 15.35
N THR A 70 -0.90 -30.22 14.55
CA THR A 70 0.10 -31.30 14.52
C THR A 70 1.50 -30.79 14.89
N GLN A 71 2.42 -31.70 15.20
CA GLN A 71 3.80 -31.33 15.53
C GLN A 71 4.60 -30.91 14.29
N ASN A 72 4.55 -31.70 13.22
CA ASN A 72 5.36 -31.51 12.02
C ASN A 72 4.78 -32.21 10.77
N THR A 73 3.48 -32.51 10.77
CA THR A 73 2.82 -33.06 9.56
C THR A 73 2.81 -31.99 8.48
N VAL A 74 3.10 -32.37 7.23
CA VAL A 74 3.08 -31.43 6.10
C VAL A 74 1.70 -30.81 5.93
N ILE A 75 1.63 -29.48 5.82
CA ILE A 75 0.38 -28.75 5.60
C ILE A 75 -0.27 -29.15 4.26
N GLU A 76 -1.58 -29.37 4.28
CA GLU A 76 -2.34 -29.80 3.10
C GLU A 76 -2.39 -28.74 1.98
N ALA A 77 -2.06 -27.48 2.29
CA ALA A 77 -1.90 -26.40 1.32
C ALA A 77 -0.89 -26.73 0.19
N ILE A 78 0.11 -27.57 0.45
CA ILE A 78 1.07 -27.97 -0.58
C ILE A 78 0.41 -28.85 -1.64
N GLN A 79 -0.42 -29.81 -1.23
CA GLN A 79 -1.18 -30.63 -2.16
C GLN A 79 -2.20 -29.78 -2.93
N ALA A 80 -2.85 -28.82 -2.27
CA ALA A 80 -3.74 -27.86 -2.92
C ALA A 80 -3.02 -27.02 -3.99
N ALA A 81 -1.78 -26.60 -3.70
CA ALA A 81 -0.96 -25.83 -4.63
C ALA A 81 -0.58 -26.65 -5.87
N ILE A 82 -0.25 -27.93 -5.69
CA ILE A 82 -0.01 -28.88 -6.79
C ILE A 82 -1.27 -29.01 -7.65
N ASN A 83 -2.42 -29.27 -7.03
CA ASN A 83 -3.67 -29.53 -7.74
C ASN A 83 -4.17 -28.31 -8.52
N THR A 84 -3.88 -27.11 -8.01
CA THR A 84 -4.31 -25.86 -8.63
C THR A 84 -3.24 -25.22 -9.51
N ASN A 85 -1.99 -25.68 -9.47
CA ASN A 85 -0.82 -24.99 -10.04
C ASN A 85 -0.64 -23.57 -9.46
N THR A 86 -0.57 -23.47 -8.13
CA THR A 86 -0.34 -22.22 -7.38
C THR A 86 1.12 -22.18 -6.92
N THR A 87 1.83 -21.09 -7.18
CA THR A 87 3.22 -20.95 -6.73
C THR A 87 3.30 -20.56 -5.25
N LEU A 88 4.31 -21.03 -4.54
CA LEU A 88 4.39 -20.89 -3.08
C LEU A 88 5.61 -20.09 -2.62
N LEU A 89 5.37 -19.05 -1.82
CA LEU A 89 6.34 -18.56 -0.85
C LEU A 89 6.11 -19.32 0.45
N LEU A 90 7.07 -20.16 0.81
CA LEU A 90 6.98 -21.02 1.99
C LEU A 90 7.34 -20.23 3.25
N GLY A 91 6.43 -20.16 4.21
CA GLY A 91 6.71 -19.68 5.56
C GLY A 91 7.22 -20.80 6.44
N MET A 92 8.29 -20.53 7.19
CA MET A 92 8.78 -21.35 8.28
C MET A 92 8.59 -20.53 9.55
N TRP A 93 7.69 -20.91 10.44
CA TRP A 93 7.50 -20.18 11.70
C TRP A 93 8.76 -20.30 12.56
N ALA A 94 9.40 -19.16 12.87
CA ALA A 94 10.68 -19.13 13.58
C ALA A 94 10.55 -18.68 15.05
N SER A 95 9.39 -18.13 15.41
CA SER A 95 9.12 -17.67 16.76
C SER A 95 9.06 -18.84 17.75
N ALA A 96 9.43 -18.57 19.00
CA ALA A 96 9.33 -19.50 20.14
C ALA A 96 10.34 -20.66 20.19
N GLY A 97 11.47 -20.54 19.49
CA GLY A 97 12.70 -21.27 19.80
C GLY A 97 13.03 -22.47 18.89
N GLN A 98 14.18 -23.09 19.15
CA GLN A 98 14.82 -24.08 18.25
C GLN A 98 13.92 -25.28 17.88
N SER A 99 13.12 -25.80 18.81
CA SER A 99 12.24 -26.93 18.52
C SER A 99 11.16 -26.62 17.48
N VAL A 100 10.76 -25.35 17.37
CA VAL A 100 9.76 -24.91 16.39
C VAL A 100 10.34 -24.96 14.99
N ILE A 101 11.51 -24.36 14.78
CA ILE A 101 12.17 -24.40 13.46
C ILE A 101 12.58 -25.83 13.07
N ASP A 102 12.95 -26.68 14.03
CA ASP A 102 13.25 -28.09 13.77
C ASP A 102 12.03 -28.82 13.18
N ASN A 103 10.83 -28.55 13.72
CA ASN A 103 9.59 -29.11 13.22
C ASN A 103 9.24 -28.58 11.81
N GLU A 104 9.44 -27.29 11.57
CA GLU A 104 9.23 -26.68 10.24
C GLU A 104 10.17 -27.29 9.20
N ILE A 105 11.46 -27.46 9.53
CA ILE A 105 12.47 -28.10 8.68
C ILE A 105 12.13 -29.58 8.44
N ALA A 106 11.64 -30.29 9.45
CA ALA A 106 11.19 -31.67 9.30
C ALA A 106 10.02 -31.77 8.32
N ALA A 107 9.02 -30.88 8.44
CA ALA A 107 7.89 -30.81 7.51
C ALA A 107 8.34 -30.45 6.09
N LEU A 108 9.28 -29.50 5.93
CA LEU A 108 9.86 -29.15 4.63
C LEU A 108 10.53 -30.34 3.95
N LYS A 109 11.37 -31.09 4.67
CA LYS A 109 12.03 -32.29 4.14
C LYS A 109 11.02 -33.38 3.79
N ALA A 110 9.99 -33.57 4.61
CA ALA A 110 8.92 -34.51 4.34
C ALA A 110 8.15 -34.12 3.07
N ALA A 111 7.82 -32.84 2.88
CA ALA A 111 7.15 -32.34 1.67
C ALA A 111 7.99 -32.58 0.40
N VAL A 112 9.30 -32.30 0.46
CA VAL A 112 10.23 -32.61 -0.66
C VAL A 112 10.23 -34.10 -0.98
N SER A 113 10.31 -34.96 0.04
CA SER A 113 10.29 -36.42 -0.15
C SER A 113 8.95 -36.94 -0.68
N GLN A 114 7.84 -36.35 -0.24
CA GLN A 114 6.49 -36.81 -0.57
C GLN A 114 6.07 -36.40 -1.97
N TYR A 115 6.36 -35.16 -2.38
CA TYR A 115 5.81 -34.58 -3.59
C TYR A 115 6.85 -34.36 -4.70
N GLY A 116 8.15 -34.39 -4.39
CA GLY A 116 9.22 -34.21 -5.37
C GLY A 116 9.06 -32.93 -6.20
N THR A 117 9.35 -33.02 -7.50
CA THR A 117 9.33 -31.85 -8.39
C THR A 117 7.95 -31.22 -8.58
N ALA A 118 6.87 -31.99 -8.43
CA ALA A 118 5.50 -31.43 -8.48
C ALA A 118 5.31 -30.31 -7.43
N PHE A 119 5.94 -30.44 -6.26
CA PHE A 119 5.99 -29.39 -5.25
C PHE A 119 7.12 -28.40 -5.51
N THR A 120 8.37 -28.88 -5.69
CA THR A 120 9.53 -27.97 -5.65
C THR A 120 9.61 -27.00 -6.83
N ASP A 121 8.98 -27.34 -7.96
CA ASP A 121 8.88 -26.47 -9.13
C ASP A 121 7.93 -25.28 -8.87
N LEU A 122 6.96 -25.43 -7.95
CA LEU A 122 6.03 -24.37 -7.54
C LEU A 122 6.63 -23.40 -6.51
N VAL A 123 7.73 -23.76 -5.84
CA VAL A 123 8.32 -22.92 -4.79
C VAL A 123 9.06 -21.74 -5.41
N VAL A 124 8.69 -20.52 -5.04
CA VAL A 124 9.35 -19.28 -5.49
C VAL A 124 10.37 -18.75 -4.49
N GLY A 125 10.24 -19.10 -3.22
CA GLY A 125 11.16 -18.73 -2.15
C GLY A 125 10.74 -19.32 -0.81
N ILE A 126 11.61 -19.16 0.19
CA ILE A 126 11.38 -19.62 1.57
C ILE A 126 11.60 -18.44 2.50
N SER A 127 10.59 -18.02 3.25
CA SER A 127 10.73 -17.06 4.34
C SER A 127 10.89 -17.77 5.68
N VAL A 128 12.03 -17.60 6.33
CA VAL A 128 12.32 -18.09 7.68
C VAL A 128 11.91 -17.00 8.67
N GLY A 129 10.76 -17.16 9.31
CA GLY A 129 10.22 -16.20 10.26
C GLY A 129 9.29 -15.15 9.66
N SER A 130 8.49 -14.53 10.53
CA SER A 130 7.58 -13.41 10.26
C SER A 130 7.45 -12.54 11.51
N GLU A 131 7.98 -11.33 11.44
CA GLU A 131 7.98 -10.31 12.51
C GLU A 131 8.75 -10.73 13.78
N ASP A 132 9.66 -11.70 13.69
CA ASP A 132 10.41 -12.22 14.83
C ASP A 132 11.21 -11.14 15.56
N LEU A 133 11.82 -10.20 14.82
CA LEU A 133 12.57 -9.09 15.39
C LEU A 133 11.63 -8.02 15.93
N TYR A 134 10.53 -7.73 15.22
CA TYR A 134 9.54 -6.76 15.69
C TYR A 134 8.94 -7.18 17.03
N ARG A 135 8.58 -8.46 17.19
CA ARG A 135 7.95 -9.01 18.40
C ARG A 135 8.81 -8.84 19.67
N ILE A 136 10.14 -8.74 19.54
CA ILE A 136 11.06 -8.49 20.67
C ILE A 136 11.42 -7.01 20.88
N THR A 137 10.92 -6.10 20.05
CA THR A 137 11.07 -4.65 20.28
C THR A 137 10.18 -4.17 21.43
N PRO A 138 10.48 -3.02 22.06
CA PRO A 138 9.57 -2.42 23.04
C PRO A 138 8.14 -2.26 22.52
N THR A 139 7.97 -1.86 21.26
CA THR A 139 6.66 -1.71 20.61
C THR A 139 5.95 -3.06 20.42
N GLY A 140 6.66 -4.10 19.97
CA GLY A 140 6.08 -5.44 19.84
C GLY A 140 5.63 -6.02 21.17
N ILE A 141 6.41 -5.78 22.24
CA ILE A 141 6.06 -6.21 23.61
C ILE A 141 4.83 -5.44 24.12
N GLU A 142 4.78 -4.11 23.93
CA GLU A 142 3.63 -3.27 24.28
C GLU A 142 2.36 -3.72 23.58
N ASN A 143 2.46 -4.05 22.29
CA ASN A 143 1.37 -4.54 21.46
C ASN A 143 1.01 -6.02 21.70
N LYS A 144 1.70 -6.71 22.64
CA LYS A 144 1.52 -8.15 22.92
C LYS A 144 1.60 -9.01 21.65
N ALA A 145 2.55 -8.68 20.76
CA ALA A 145 2.71 -9.35 19.48
C ALA A 145 3.17 -10.82 19.59
N GLY A 146 3.24 -11.41 20.78
CA GLY A 146 3.63 -12.81 20.97
C GLY A 146 5.15 -13.01 20.97
N ALA A 147 5.57 -14.26 20.84
CA ALA A 147 6.98 -14.61 20.89
C ALA A 147 7.71 -14.22 19.59
N GLY A 148 8.92 -13.69 19.71
CA GLY A 148 9.84 -13.47 18.59
C GLY A 148 11.11 -14.32 18.70
N ALA A 149 12.13 -13.96 17.94
CA ALA A 149 13.44 -14.63 17.94
C ALA A 149 14.58 -13.59 17.92
N GLN A 150 15.73 -13.93 18.51
CA GLN A 150 16.88 -13.03 18.50
C GLN A 150 17.57 -13.02 17.13
N PRO A 151 18.28 -11.93 16.76
CA PRO A 151 18.99 -11.84 15.48
C PRO A 151 19.91 -13.04 15.18
N ASN A 152 20.68 -13.50 16.18
CA ASN A 152 21.60 -14.63 16.00
C ASN A 152 20.86 -15.96 15.81
N ASP A 153 19.69 -16.13 16.44
CA ASP A 153 18.85 -17.31 16.25
C ASP A 153 18.32 -17.34 14.82
N LEU A 154 17.82 -16.22 14.29
CA LEU A 154 17.36 -16.12 12.90
C LEU A 154 18.46 -16.42 11.88
N VAL A 155 19.67 -15.89 12.09
CA VAL A 155 20.83 -16.23 11.24
C VAL A 155 21.10 -17.73 11.26
N SER A 156 21.05 -18.35 12.46
CA SER A 156 21.20 -19.81 12.61
C SER A 156 20.09 -20.56 11.87
N TYR A 157 18.83 -20.15 12.01
CA TYR A 157 17.67 -20.79 11.39
C TYR A 157 17.73 -20.70 9.86
N VAL A 158 18.12 -19.54 9.31
CA VAL A 158 18.37 -19.37 7.87
C VAL A 158 19.44 -20.35 7.38
N GLN A 159 20.55 -20.51 8.13
CA GLN A 159 21.59 -21.46 7.77
C GLN A 159 21.11 -22.91 7.86
N GLN A 160 20.32 -23.26 8.87
CA GLN A 160 19.74 -24.59 9.02
C GLN A 160 18.79 -24.93 7.87
N THR A 161 17.93 -23.98 7.47
CA THR A 161 17.07 -24.13 6.29
C THR A 161 17.90 -24.29 5.00
N ARG A 162 18.95 -23.48 4.84
CA ARG A 162 19.88 -23.60 3.69
C ARG A 162 20.54 -24.98 3.62
N ASN A 163 20.99 -25.49 4.77
CA ASN A 163 21.55 -26.84 4.87
C ASN A 163 20.52 -27.92 4.58
N ALA A 164 19.27 -27.73 5.03
CA ALA A 164 18.18 -28.70 4.86
C ALA A 164 17.78 -28.89 3.39
N ILE A 165 17.86 -27.84 2.58
CA ILE A 165 17.53 -27.90 1.14
C ILE A 165 18.73 -28.23 0.24
N SER A 166 19.95 -28.22 0.78
CA SER A 166 21.16 -28.55 0.02
C SER A 166 21.11 -30.00 -0.48
N GLY A 167 21.44 -30.21 -1.77
CA GLY A 167 21.37 -31.51 -2.42
C GLY A 167 19.94 -31.98 -2.78
N THR A 168 18.92 -31.14 -2.55
CA THR A 168 17.52 -31.42 -2.93
C THR A 168 17.12 -30.61 -4.17
N SER A 169 15.92 -30.85 -4.72
CA SER A 169 15.37 -30.05 -5.82
C SER A 169 14.99 -28.61 -5.41
N LEU A 170 15.02 -28.28 -4.10
CA LEU A 170 14.92 -26.89 -3.61
C LEU A 170 16.28 -26.17 -3.54
N GLN A 171 17.39 -26.84 -3.83
CA GLN A 171 18.70 -26.20 -3.80
C GLN A 171 18.72 -24.96 -4.71
N GLY A 172 19.15 -23.82 -4.15
CA GLY A 172 19.24 -22.55 -4.87
C GLY A 172 17.97 -21.71 -4.87
N LYS A 173 16.85 -22.19 -4.29
CA LYS A 173 15.69 -21.33 -4.04
C LYS A 173 16.08 -20.23 -3.02
N PRO A 174 15.65 -18.97 -3.22
CA PRO A 174 16.07 -17.87 -2.37
C PRO A 174 15.43 -17.99 -0.98
N ILE A 175 16.25 -17.76 0.06
CA ILE A 175 15.82 -17.77 1.46
C ILE A 175 15.80 -16.34 2.00
N GLY A 176 14.68 -15.91 2.56
CA GLY A 176 14.51 -14.59 3.15
C GLY A 176 13.98 -14.67 4.57
N HIS A 177 13.73 -13.51 5.15
CA HIS A 177 13.04 -13.31 6.42
C HIS A 177 12.00 -12.21 6.18
N VAL A 178 10.85 -12.33 6.84
CA VAL A 178 9.76 -11.35 6.75
C VAL A 178 9.66 -10.58 8.05
N ASP A 179 9.66 -9.26 7.99
CA ASP A 179 9.50 -8.41 9.18
C ASP A 179 9.06 -6.98 8.79
N THR A 180 8.77 -6.15 9.78
CA THR A 180 8.42 -4.75 9.59
C THR A 180 9.61 -3.94 9.07
N TRP A 181 9.34 -2.87 8.31
CA TRP A 181 10.42 -2.00 7.79
C TRP A 181 11.33 -1.43 8.91
N THR A 182 10.78 -1.22 10.10
CA THR A 182 11.49 -0.60 11.24
C THR A 182 12.65 -1.44 11.75
N VAL A 183 12.57 -2.78 11.65
CA VAL A 183 13.65 -3.64 12.11
C VAL A 183 14.80 -3.70 11.13
N TYR A 184 14.54 -3.49 9.83
CA TYR A 184 15.57 -3.53 8.80
C TYR A 184 16.44 -2.28 8.81
N VAL A 185 15.87 -1.12 9.16
CA VAL A 185 16.64 0.13 9.31
C VAL A 185 17.46 0.19 10.60
N ASN A 186 17.22 -0.75 11.54
CA ASN A 186 18.02 -0.87 12.74
C ASN A 186 19.32 -1.66 12.44
N ALA A 187 20.45 -0.96 12.47
CA ALA A 187 21.76 -1.53 12.15
C ALA A 187 22.18 -2.72 13.04
N SER A 188 21.60 -2.90 14.24
CA SER A 188 21.86 -4.10 15.06
C SER A 188 21.40 -5.40 14.38
N ASN A 189 20.47 -5.31 13.42
CA ASN A 189 19.91 -6.44 12.69
C ASN A 189 20.62 -6.70 11.35
N ASN A 190 21.66 -5.93 11.00
CA ASN A 190 22.38 -6.07 9.73
C ASN A 190 22.90 -7.48 9.48
N ALA A 191 23.29 -8.22 10.51
CA ALA A 191 23.74 -9.61 10.38
C ALA A 191 22.64 -10.54 9.84
N VAL A 192 21.38 -10.30 10.23
CA VAL A 192 20.22 -11.02 9.68
C VAL A 192 20.12 -10.71 8.19
N ILE A 193 20.07 -9.42 7.82
CA ILE A 193 19.99 -8.98 6.41
C ILE A 193 21.11 -9.63 5.59
N SER A 194 22.34 -9.64 6.10
CA SER A 194 23.51 -10.23 5.42
C SER A 194 23.37 -11.74 5.14
N ALA A 195 22.62 -12.49 5.95
CA ALA A 195 22.42 -13.93 5.78
C ALA A 195 21.33 -14.31 4.74
N LEU A 196 20.48 -13.36 4.35
CA LEU A 196 19.33 -13.58 3.46
C LEU A 196 19.70 -13.52 1.97
N ASP A 197 18.85 -14.04 1.11
CA ASP A 197 18.88 -13.86 -0.34
C ASP A 197 17.88 -12.78 -0.80
N PHE A 198 16.82 -12.54 -0.01
CA PHE A 198 15.86 -11.44 -0.19
C PHE A 198 15.37 -10.92 1.17
N VAL A 199 14.86 -9.69 1.19
CA VAL A 199 14.22 -9.07 2.37
C VAL A 199 12.72 -9.03 2.14
N GLY A 200 11.91 -9.61 3.04
CA GLY A 200 10.45 -9.51 3.00
C GLY A 200 9.95 -8.41 3.91
N MET A 201 9.35 -7.38 3.36
CA MET A 201 8.83 -6.25 4.11
C MET A 201 7.33 -6.39 4.34
N ASP A 202 6.95 -6.32 5.60
CA ASP A 202 5.57 -6.09 6.02
C ASP A 202 5.41 -4.60 6.36
N ALA A 203 4.45 -3.93 5.72
CA ALA A 203 4.20 -2.52 5.95
C ALA A 203 2.72 -2.16 5.87
N TYR A 204 2.24 -1.54 6.94
CA TYR A 204 0.85 -1.14 7.11
C TYR A 204 0.81 0.30 7.66
N PRO A 205 0.71 1.32 6.79
CA PRO A 205 0.62 2.71 7.22
C PRO A 205 -0.49 2.98 8.24
N TYR A 206 -1.58 2.21 8.18
CA TYR A 206 -2.66 2.25 9.16
C TYR A 206 -2.17 2.12 10.62
N PHE A 207 -1.18 1.27 10.91
CA PHE A 207 -0.66 1.08 12.27
C PHE A 207 0.41 2.11 12.69
N GLN A 208 0.81 3.03 11.81
CA GLN A 208 1.84 4.05 12.09
C GLN A 208 1.28 5.26 12.86
N THR A 209 0.70 5.01 14.04
CA THR A 209 -0.09 5.99 14.81
C THR A 209 0.70 7.18 15.37
N THR A 210 2.02 7.11 15.39
CA THR A 210 2.91 8.23 15.76
C THR A 210 3.17 9.21 14.61
N MET A 211 2.64 8.91 13.41
CA MET A 211 2.74 9.70 12.19
C MET A 211 1.35 10.14 11.72
N ALA A 212 1.28 11.07 10.76
CA ALA A 212 0.03 11.44 10.11
C ALA A 212 -0.44 10.32 9.17
N ASN A 213 -1.11 9.30 9.73
CA ASN A 213 -1.50 8.06 9.06
C ASN A 213 -2.92 8.09 8.44
N SER A 214 -3.38 9.24 7.94
CA SER A 214 -4.64 9.27 7.17
C SER A 214 -4.48 8.52 5.85
N ILE A 215 -5.60 8.11 5.23
CA ILE A 215 -5.56 7.42 3.92
C ILE A 215 -4.82 8.25 2.85
N GLY A 216 -4.98 9.58 2.88
CA GLY A 216 -4.28 10.47 1.94
C GLY A 216 -2.77 10.54 2.13
N SER A 217 -2.25 10.14 3.29
CA SER A 217 -0.81 10.04 3.55
C SER A 217 -0.28 8.61 3.42
N ALA A 218 -1.16 7.61 3.29
CA ALA A 218 -0.81 6.20 3.39
C ALA A 218 0.19 5.76 2.31
N SER A 219 0.01 6.25 1.07
CA SER A 219 0.92 5.94 -0.03
C SER A 219 2.34 6.46 0.23
N THR A 220 2.48 7.73 0.65
CA THR A 220 3.77 8.31 1.02
C THR A 220 4.43 7.53 2.16
N LEU A 221 3.70 7.25 3.24
CA LEU A 221 4.22 6.47 4.37
C LEU A 221 4.69 5.08 3.96
N PHE A 222 3.94 4.42 3.07
CA PHE A 222 4.29 3.11 2.55
C PHE A 222 5.58 3.17 1.72
N PHE A 223 5.67 4.09 0.75
CA PHE A 223 6.84 4.16 -0.13
C PHE A 223 8.09 4.68 0.59
N ASP A 224 7.94 5.57 1.58
CA ASP A 224 9.05 5.95 2.47
C ASP A 224 9.60 4.74 3.22
N ALA A 225 8.72 3.91 3.80
CA ALA A 225 9.10 2.65 4.45
C ALA A 225 9.76 1.67 3.47
N TYR A 226 9.19 1.50 2.28
CA TYR A 226 9.73 0.65 1.21
C TYR A 226 11.14 1.08 0.80
N HIS A 227 11.34 2.36 0.51
CA HIS A 227 12.64 2.90 0.12
C HIS A 227 13.67 2.81 1.26
N ALA A 228 13.25 3.02 2.51
CA ALA A 228 14.11 2.82 3.66
C ALA A 228 14.56 1.35 3.79
N THR A 229 13.66 0.39 3.57
CA THR A 229 14.02 -1.04 3.52
C THR A 229 14.93 -1.37 2.34
N VAL A 230 14.66 -0.84 1.13
CA VAL A 230 15.54 -1.03 -0.05
C VAL A 230 16.96 -0.52 0.23
N ASN A 231 17.09 0.64 0.87
CA ASN A 231 18.40 1.20 1.24
C ASN A 231 19.13 0.35 2.28
N ALA A 232 18.39 -0.28 3.21
CA ALA A 232 18.94 -1.17 4.22
C ALA A 232 19.24 -2.59 3.69
N ALA A 233 18.63 -3.01 2.57
CA ALA A 233 18.67 -4.38 2.06
C ALA A 233 20.03 -4.83 1.50
N GLN A 234 21.07 -3.97 1.54
CA GLN A 234 22.42 -4.30 1.07
C GLN A 234 22.46 -4.77 -0.41
N GLY A 235 21.59 -4.18 -1.24
CA GLY A 235 21.46 -4.53 -2.67
C GLY A 235 20.66 -5.81 -2.95
N LYS A 236 20.11 -6.46 -1.92
CA LYS A 236 19.23 -7.62 -2.07
C LYS A 236 17.83 -7.18 -2.50
N PRO A 237 17.10 -8.00 -3.28
CA PRO A 237 15.72 -7.68 -3.65
C PRO A 237 14.83 -7.57 -2.40
N VAL A 238 13.97 -6.56 -2.39
CA VAL A 238 12.92 -6.38 -1.38
C VAL A 238 11.59 -6.82 -1.96
N TRP A 239 10.93 -7.74 -1.27
CA TRP A 239 9.58 -8.20 -1.59
C TRP A 239 8.61 -7.59 -0.58
N VAL A 240 7.42 -7.18 -1.02
CA VAL A 240 6.36 -6.77 -0.12
C VAL A 240 5.57 -8.02 0.26
N THR A 241 5.76 -8.52 1.47
CA THR A 241 5.23 -9.82 1.92
C THR A 241 3.91 -9.70 2.65
N GLU A 242 3.61 -8.51 3.14
CA GLU A 242 2.30 -8.10 3.61
C GLU A 242 2.12 -6.59 3.46
N THR A 243 0.93 -6.21 3.02
CA THR A 243 0.43 -4.83 3.11
C THR A 243 -1.08 -4.83 2.92
N GLY A 244 -1.73 -3.76 3.37
CA GLY A 244 -3.14 -3.53 3.17
C GLY A 244 -3.66 -2.35 3.97
N TRP A 245 -4.93 -2.03 3.77
CA TRP A 245 -5.67 -1.08 4.59
C TRP A 245 -6.97 -1.73 5.06
N PRO A 246 -7.33 -1.58 6.34
CA PRO A 246 -8.47 -2.28 6.88
C PRO A 246 -9.79 -1.75 6.31
N VAL A 247 -10.70 -2.67 6.00
CA VAL A 247 -12.04 -2.38 5.46
C VAL A 247 -13.06 -2.08 6.55
N SER A 248 -12.78 -2.49 7.80
CA SER A 248 -13.55 -2.15 8.99
C SER A 248 -12.70 -2.29 10.26
N GLY A 249 -13.15 -1.67 11.36
CA GLY A 249 -12.45 -1.70 12.64
C GLY A 249 -12.43 -0.34 13.34
N GLU A 250 -11.55 -0.19 14.31
CA GLU A 250 -11.37 1.05 15.06
C GLU A 250 -10.57 2.08 14.24
N THR A 251 -10.81 3.37 14.45
CA THR A 251 -9.90 4.40 13.91
C THR A 251 -8.66 4.48 14.78
N LEU A 252 -7.48 4.34 14.18
CA LEU A 252 -6.20 4.49 14.88
C LEU A 252 -5.52 5.80 14.43
N ASN A 253 -5.40 6.75 15.36
CA ASN A 253 -4.96 8.12 15.07
C ASN A 253 -5.80 8.76 13.94
N GLN A 254 -5.24 8.93 12.73
CA GLN A 254 -5.95 9.46 11.55
C GLN A 254 -6.37 8.37 10.55
N GLY A 255 -5.95 7.11 10.79
CA GLY A 255 -6.24 5.97 9.95
C GLY A 255 -7.65 5.45 10.20
N VAL A 256 -8.58 5.75 9.28
CA VAL A 256 -9.98 5.30 9.33
C VAL A 256 -10.16 4.05 8.47
N PRO A 257 -10.57 2.90 9.05
CA PRO A 257 -10.93 1.72 8.27
C PRO A 257 -12.23 1.91 7.49
N SER A 258 -12.23 1.60 6.20
CA SER A 258 -13.43 1.52 5.36
C SER A 258 -13.10 0.85 4.04
N SER A 259 -14.09 0.27 3.35
CA SER A 259 -13.92 -0.24 1.99
C SER A 259 -13.47 0.86 1.01
N ASP A 260 -13.95 2.09 1.19
CA ASP A 260 -13.54 3.24 0.36
C ASP A 260 -12.07 3.61 0.55
N ASN A 261 -11.57 3.60 1.80
CA ASN A 261 -10.16 3.87 2.07
C ASN A 261 -9.28 2.70 1.65
N ALA A 262 -9.74 1.47 1.80
CA ALA A 262 -9.03 0.29 1.30
C ALA A 262 -8.90 0.29 -0.23
N ARG A 263 -9.93 0.75 -0.95
CA ARG A 263 -9.87 0.99 -2.39
C ARG A 263 -8.80 2.02 -2.75
N ILE A 264 -8.76 3.18 -2.08
CA ILE A 264 -7.75 4.21 -2.32
C ILE A 264 -6.35 3.66 -2.07
N TYR A 265 -6.15 2.90 -0.99
CA TYR A 265 -4.88 2.26 -0.69
C TYR A 265 -4.44 1.28 -1.79
N TRP A 266 -5.39 0.45 -2.26
CA TRP A 266 -5.15 -0.47 -3.36
C TRP A 266 -4.72 0.27 -4.64
N GLU A 267 -5.46 1.31 -5.01
CA GLU A 267 -5.16 2.14 -6.18
C GLU A 267 -3.80 2.85 -6.08
N ASP A 268 -3.48 3.43 -4.93
CA ASP A 268 -2.28 4.27 -4.76
C ASP A 268 -1.01 3.46 -4.46
N VAL A 269 -1.13 2.33 -3.77
CA VAL A 269 0.01 1.52 -3.30
C VAL A 269 0.11 0.22 -4.08
N THR A 270 -0.93 -0.63 -4.01
CA THR A 270 -0.92 -1.97 -4.61
C THR A 270 -0.69 -1.88 -6.12
N CYS A 271 -1.42 -1.01 -6.81
CA CYS A 271 -1.26 -0.85 -8.24
C CYS A 271 0.07 -0.24 -8.67
N GLN A 272 0.64 0.66 -7.85
CA GLN A 272 1.97 1.20 -8.11
C GLN A 272 3.06 0.12 -7.91
N LEU A 273 2.95 -0.75 -6.91
CA LEU A 273 3.82 -1.92 -6.73
C LEU A 273 3.75 -2.91 -7.91
N VAL A 274 2.53 -3.18 -8.40
CA VAL A 274 2.31 -4.03 -9.59
C VAL A 274 2.99 -3.42 -10.82
N LYS A 275 2.83 -2.11 -11.02
CA LYS A 275 3.46 -1.36 -12.12
C LYS A 275 4.98 -1.35 -12.04
N ASP A 276 5.52 -1.21 -10.82
CA ASP A 276 6.98 -1.21 -10.57
C ASP A 276 7.58 -2.63 -10.58
N ASN A 277 6.76 -3.64 -10.86
CA ASN A 277 7.17 -5.04 -10.94
C ASN A 277 7.85 -5.51 -9.64
N VAL A 278 7.27 -5.13 -8.50
CA VAL A 278 7.69 -5.57 -7.16
C VAL A 278 6.97 -6.87 -6.81
N ASN A 279 7.69 -7.84 -6.25
CA ASN A 279 7.07 -9.07 -5.73
C ASN A 279 6.16 -8.72 -4.55
N LEU A 280 4.91 -9.16 -4.61
CA LEU A 280 3.84 -8.70 -3.73
C LEU A 280 2.93 -9.84 -3.24
N TYR A 281 2.72 -9.90 -1.93
CA TYR A 281 1.66 -10.64 -1.28
C TYR A 281 0.77 -9.66 -0.51
N TYR A 282 -0.49 -9.56 -0.90
CA TYR A 282 -1.45 -8.65 -0.27
C TYR A 282 -2.19 -9.33 0.89
N TYR A 283 -2.33 -8.61 2.00
CA TYR A 283 -3.05 -9.06 3.18
C TYR A 283 -4.43 -8.39 3.26
N THR A 284 -5.54 -9.09 3.03
CA THR A 284 -5.67 -10.50 2.63
C THR A 284 -6.89 -10.70 1.72
N LEU A 285 -7.03 -11.87 1.08
CA LEU A 285 -8.15 -12.17 0.17
C LEU A 285 -9.51 -12.13 0.89
N GLN A 286 -9.62 -12.88 1.98
CA GLN A 286 -10.76 -12.87 2.90
C GLN A 286 -10.19 -13.07 4.30
N ASP A 287 -10.76 -12.37 5.28
CA ASP A 287 -10.38 -12.59 6.67
C ASP A 287 -10.71 -14.01 7.13
N VAL A 288 -10.16 -14.39 8.29
CA VAL A 288 -10.41 -15.70 8.90
C VAL A 288 -11.92 -15.95 9.11
N GLN A 289 -12.41 -17.10 8.61
CA GLN A 289 -13.79 -17.52 8.84
C GLN A 289 -14.04 -17.88 10.30
N TYR A 290 -15.31 -17.85 10.72
CA TYR A 290 -15.78 -18.09 12.09
C TYR A 290 -15.24 -17.06 13.11
N GLY A 291 -15.03 -15.83 12.65
CA GLY A 291 -14.58 -14.70 13.46
C GLY A 291 -15.08 -13.38 12.92
N ASN A 292 -14.91 -12.33 13.72
CA ASN A 292 -15.09 -10.94 13.32
C ASN A 292 -13.79 -10.20 13.64
N PRO A 293 -12.75 -10.32 12.81
CA PRO A 293 -11.46 -9.67 13.07
C PRO A 293 -11.63 -8.15 13.16
N VAL A 294 -10.96 -7.54 14.14
CA VAL A 294 -10.94 -6.11 14.36
C VAL A 294 -9.48 -5.68 14.55
N PRO A 295 -8.90 -4.91 13.61
CA PRO A 295 -9.49 -4.54 12.32
C PRO A 295 -9.60 -5.73 11.34
N SER A 296 -10.42 -5.57 10.31
CA SER A 296 -10.62 -6.56 9.23
C SER A 296 -9.95 -6.05 7.94
N PHE A 297 -9.21 -6.91 7.26
CA PHE A 297 -8.41 -6.58 6.06
C PHE A 297 -8.88 -7.32 4.79
N GLY A 298 -9.81 -8.27 4.92
CA GLY A 298 -10.30 -9.09 3.81
C GLY A 298 -10.94 -8.24 2.72
N ILE A 299 -10.38 -8.27 1.50
CA ILE A 299 -10.95 -7.56 0.35
C ILE A 299 -12.26 -8.17 -0.13
N LYS A 300 -12.51 -9.46 0.18
CA LYS A 300 -13.81 -10.10 0.05
C LYS A 300 -14.48 -10.16 1.44
N PRO A 301 -15.78 -9.82 1.55
CA PRO A 301 -16.48 -9.87 2.82
C PRO A 301 -16.63 -11.31 3.33
N ALA A 302 -17.06 -11.46 4.58
CA ALA A 302 -17.47 -12.75 5.12
C ALA A 302 -18.58 -13.39 4.27
N GLY A 303 -18.50 -14.71 4.09
CA GLY A 303 -19.43 -15.48 3.28
C GLY A 303 -18.70 -16.46 2.36
N ASP A 304 -19.47 -17.08 1.47
CA ASP A 304 -18.94 -17.96 0.45
C ASP A 304 -18.00 -17.18 -0.49
N LEU A 305 -16.71 -17.54 -0.47
CA LEU A 305 -15.65 -16.83 -1.18
C LEU A 305 -15.87 -16.76 -2.70
N MET A 306 -16.55 -17.70 -3.33
CA MET A 306 -16.81 -17.66 -4.78
C MET A 306 -18.11 -16.94 -5.10
N ALA A 307 -19.05 -16.85 -4.15
CA ALA A 307 -20.33 -16.20 -4.35
C ALA A 307 -20.32 -14.69 -4.05
N VAL A 308 -19.52 -14.25 -3.06
CA VAL A 308 -19.46 -12.83 -2.68
C VAL A 308 -18.61 -12.02 -3.66
N SER A 309 -18.95 -10.74 -3.85
CA SER A 309 -18.12 -9.82 -4.65
C SER A 309 -17.05 -9.15 -3.77
N PRO A 310 -15.90 -8.73 -4.33
CA PRO A 310 -14.95 -7.86 -3.63
C PRO A 310 -15.62 -6.58 -3.12
N LEU A 311 -15.11 -6.03 -2.03
CA LEU A 311 -15.64 -4.81 -1.40
C LEU A 311 -15.39 -3.55 -2.23
N PHE A 312 -14.48 -3.61 -3.20
CA PHE A 312 -14.15 -2.53 -4.13
C PHE A 312 -13.55 -3.11 -5.42
N ASP A 313 -13.48 -2.30 -6.49
CA ASP A 313 -12.85 -2.71 -7.74
C ASP A 313 -11.33 -2.86 -7.54
N LEU A 314 -10.81 -4.04 -7.90
CA LEU A 314 -9.40 -4.38 -7.78
C LEU A 314 -8.63 -4.12 -9.07
N SER A 315 -9.32 -3.72 -10.14
CA SER A 315 -8.66 -3.33 -11.38
C SER A 315 -7.77 -2.12 -11.13
N CYS A 316 -6.51 -2.23 -11.51
CA CYS A 316 -5.65 -1.07 -11.48
C CYS A 316 -6.15 -0.08 -12.52
N PRO A 317 -6.55 1.14 -12.12
CA PRO A 317 -7.13 2.11 -13.04
C PRO A 317 -6.16 2.27 -14.20
N ALA A 318 -6.62 1.89 -15.40
CA ALA A 318 -5.82 1.48 -16.56
C ALA A 318 -4.74 2.49 -16.92
N SER A 319 -3.62 2.49 -16.19
CA SER A 319 -2.83 3.70 -15.94
C SER A 319 -3.75 4.91 -16.06
N ALA A 320 -4.53 5.27 -15.02
CA ALA A 320 -5.15 6.60 -14.98
C ALA A 320 -4.11 7.51 -15.59
N LYS A 321 -4.36 7.97 -16.85
CA LYS A 321 -3.33 8.68 -17.62
C LYS A 321 -2.80 9.64 -16.60
N PRO A 322 -1.48 9.69 -16.28
CA PRO A 322 -0.99 10.65 -15.28
C PRO A 322 -1.74 11.94 -15.57
N ALA A 323 -2.63 12.34 -14.64
CA ALA A 323 -3.85 13.09 -14.96
C ALA A 323 -3.48 14.10 -16.03
N ASP A 324 -3.99 13.96 -17.26
CA ASP A 324 -3.42 14.71 -18.40
C ASP A 324 -3.35 16.18 -17.96
N PRO A 325 -2.16 16.71 -17.67
CA PRO A 325 -2.06 18.00 -16.99
C PRO A 325 -2.49 19.13 -17.94
N THR A 326 -2.75 18.79 -19.21
CA THR A 326 -3.30 19.69 -20.23
C THR A 326 -4.82 19.58 -20.36
N LYS A 327 -5.47 18.58 -19.74
CA LYS A 327 -6.92 18.38 -19.78
C LYS A 327 -7.59 19.22 -18.69
N ILE A 328 -8.05 20.40 -19.08
CA ILE A 328 -8.95 21.24 -18.28
C ILE A 328 -10.27 20.47 -18.08
N ILE A 329 -10.55 20.00 -16.85
CA ILE A 329 -11.86 19.46 -16.50
C ILE A 329 -12.71 20.63 -15.99
N GLY A 330 -13.35 21.34 -16.93
CA GLY A 330 -14.42 22.29 -16.63
C GLY A 330 -14.10 23.76 -16.84
N ASN A 331 -15.09 24.48 -17.37
CA ASN A 331 -15.22 25.94 -17.44
C ASN A 331 -16.37 26.43 -16.52
N GLY A 332 -16.67 25.68 -15.46
CA GLY A 332 -17.85 25.84 -14.62
C GLY A 332 -17.53 25.89 -13.13
N TYR A 333 -18.47 26.41 -12.35
CA TYR A 333 -18.35 26.64 -10.90
C TYR A 333 -18.15 25.38 -10.04
N ASN A 334 -17.84 24.20 -10.60
CA ASN A 334 -17.52 23.00 -9.84
C ASN A 334 -16.02 22.93 -9.57
N ALA A 335 -15.66 22.74 -8.30
CA ALA A 335 -14.31 22.54 -7.83
C ALA A 335 -14.16 21.11 -7.29
N GLN A 336 -12.98 20.55 -7.46
CA GLN A 336 -12.64 19.22 -6.96
C GLN A 336 -11.24 19.25 -6.36
N LEU A 337 -11.11 18.61 -5.22
CA LEU A 337 -9.89 18.54 -4.47
C LEU A 337 -9.68 17.12 -3.98
N SER A 338 -8.48 16.60 -4.16
CA SER A 338 -8.02 15.34 -3.59
C SER A 338 -6.49 15.39 -3.44
N PRO A 339 -5.84 14.39 -2.84
CA PRO A 339 -4.38 14.29 -2.84
C PRO A 339 -3.74 14.32 -4.24
N THR A 340 -4.52 14.04 -5.29
CA THR A 340 -4.07 13.96 -6.69
C THR A 340 -4.72 14.99 -7.60
N ILE A 341 -5.64 15.82 -7.09
CA ILE A 341 -6.39 16.82 -7.85
C ILE A 341 -6.33 18.15 -7.11
N SER A 342 -5.79 19.18 -7.77
CA SER A 342 -5.82 20.57 -7.31
C SER A 342 -6.89 21.36 -8.07
N THR A 343 -7.48 22.36 -7.42
CA THR A 343 -8.36 23.34 -8.09
C THR A 343 -7.68 24.69 -8.19
N ILE A 344 -7.83 25.38 -9.32
CA ILE A 344 -7.34 26.75 -9.51
C ILE A 344 -8.51 27.72 -9.52
N PHE A 345 -8.43 28.76 -8.71
CA PHE A 345 -9.35 29.89 -8.70
C PHE A 345 -8.71 31.11 -9.36
N VAL A 346 -9.41 31.74 -10.31
CA VAL A 346 -8.95 32.94 -11.01
C VAL A 346 -9.85 34.12 -10.67
N TYR A 347 -9.25 35.26 -10.34
CA TYR A 347 -9.96 36.49 -10.02
C TYR A 347 -9.47 37.63 -10.90
N ASP A 348 -10.40 38.42 -11.42
CA ASP A 348 -10.13 39.73 -12.00
C ASP A 348 -10.22 40.80 -10.91
N VAL A 349 -9.07 41.30 -10.44
CA VAL A 349 -9.04 42.32 -9.38
C VAL A 349 -9.28 43.68 -10.01
N ASN A 350 -10.44 44.27 -9.73
CA ASN A 350 -10.82 45.55 -10.35
C ASN A 350 -9.82 46.67 -10.01
N PRO A 351 -9.39 47.50 -10.98
CA PRO A 351 -8.52 48.66 -10.74
C PRO A 351 -8.99 49.59 -9.61
N ILE A 352 -10.29 49.68 -9.34
CA ILE A 352 -10.86 50.49 -8.24
C ILE A 352 -10.41 50.03 -6.85
N HIS A 353 -9.81 48.84 -6.74
CA HIS A 353 -9.28 48.30 -5.49
C HIS A 353 -7.82 48.68 -5.24
N GLN A 354 -7.24 49.58 -6.04
CA GLN A 354 -5.88 50.08 -5.81
C GLN A 354 -5.76 50.71 -4.41
N GLY A 355 -4.77 50.27 -3.64
CA GLY A 355 -4.53 50.73 -2.28
C GLY A 355 -5.43 50.12 -1.20
N LYS A 356 -6.29 49.15 -1.57
CA LYS A 356 -7.13 48.39 -0.62
C LYS A 356 -6.46 47.09 -0.18
N ILE A 357 -7.03 46.46 0.85
CA ILE A 357 -6.62 45.12 1.30
C ILE A 357 -7.56 44.08 0.72
N CYS A 358 -6.98 43.02 0.17
CA CYS A 358 -7.66 41.85 -0.34
C CYS A 358 -7.39 40.68 0.61
N THR A 359 -8.46 40.10 1.15
CA THR A 359 -8.44 38.95 2.06
C THR A 359 -9.02 37.74 1.34
N LEU A 360 -8.20 36.70 1.22
CA LEU A 360 -8.61 35.41 0.70
C LEU A 360 -9.24 34.60 1.83
N ILE A 361 -10.48 34.15 1.63
CA ILE A 361 -11.21 33.31 2.58
C ILE A 361 -11.68 32.03 1.92
N PHE A 362 -11.72 30.94 2.67
CA PHE A 362 -12.45 29.74 2.30
C PHE A 362 -13.65 29.59 3.23
N GLN A 363 -14.85 29.36 2.67
CA GLN A 363 -16.07 29.25 3.45
C GLN A 363 -16.83 27.97 3.14
N LEU A 364 -17.28 27.28 4.18
CA LEU A 364 -18.15 26.13 4.07
C LEU A 364 -19.44 26.41 4.85
N PRO A 365 -20.62 26.38 4.21
CA PRO A 365 -21.89 26.60 4.91
C PRO A 365 -22.15 25.47 5.91
N PRO A 366 -23.13 25.60 6.82
CA PRO A 366 -23.57 24.47 7.65
C PRO A 366 -23.95 23.27 6.78
N ALA A 367 -23.86 22.07 7.35
CA ALA A 367 -24.21 20.84 6.64
C ALA A 367 -25.64 20.91 6.09
N PHE A 368 -25.79 20.53 4.83
CA PHE A 368 -27.10 20.52 4.17
C PHE A 368 -27.98 19.41 4.74
N GLN A 369 -29.26 19.69 4.89
CA GLN A 369 -30.25 18.74 5.44
C GLN A 369 -30.33 17.43 4.63
N TYR A 370 -30.05 17.50 3.32
CA TYR A 370 -30.06 16.37 2.39
C TYR A 370 -28.69 16.26 1.71
N PRO A 371 -27.74 15.47 2.28
CA PRO A 371 -26.37 15.35 1.78
C PRO A 371 -26.26 14.90 0.33
N GLU A 372 -27.22 14.11 -0.17
CA GLU A 372 -27.27 13.60 -1.54
C GLU A 372 -27.49 14.69 -2.60
N PHE A 373 -28.01 15.85 -2.20
CA PHE A 373 -28.20 17.03 -3.07
C PHE A 373 -27.34 18.21 -2.61
N ALA A 374 -26.42 17.99 -1.67
CA ALA A 374 -25.57 19.05 -1.17
C ALA A 374 -24.64 19.55 -2.29
N PRO A 375 -24.49 20.87 -2.45
CA PRO A 375 -23.52 21.45 -3.38
C PRO A 375 -22.08 21.27 -2.91
N ALA A 376 -21.83 20.56 -1.81
CA ALA A 376 -20.52 20.24 -1.28
C ALA A 376 -20.54 18.84 -0.67
N ARG A 377 -19.58 18.01 -1.07
CA ARG A 377 -19.38 16.67 -0.52
C ARG A 377 -17.93 16.51 -0.08
N ILE A 378 -17.74 16.28 1.22
CA ILE A 378 -16.43 15.89 1.77
C ILE A 378 -16.42 14.36 1.85
N SER A 379 -15.54 13.75 1.05
CA SER A 379 -15.35 12.30 0.99
C SER A 379 -14.18 11.83 1.86
N ALA A 380 -13.23 12.71 2.18
CA ALA A 380 -12.17 12.47 3.16
C ALA A 380 -11.85 13.77 3.91
N LEU A 381 -11.66 13.69 5.23
CA LEU A 381 -11.37 14.86 6.06
C LEU A 381 -9.94 15.36 5.85
N GLY A 382 -9.73 16.66 6.06
CA GLY A 382 -8.43 17.30 5.96
C GLY A 382 -8.55 18.81 5.84
N GLY A 383 -7.50 19.45 5.34
CA GLY A 383 -7.38 20.88 5.16
C GLY A 383 -7.07 21.27 3.73
N ILE A 384 -6.79 22.55 3.52
CA ILE A 384 -6.27 23.10 2.26
C ILE A 384 -4.94 23.82 2.49
N SER A 385 -4.05 23.72 1.52
CA SER A 385 -3.00 24.71 1.30
C SER A 385 -3.30 25.51 0.04
N VAL A 386 -3.00 26.80 0.09
CA VAL A 386 -3.27 27.71 -1.02
C VAL A 386 -2.00 28.43 -1.43
N SER A 387 -1.74 28.44 -2.73
CA SER A 387 -0.56 29.06 -3.35
C SER A 387 -0.97 30.03 -4.44
N ARG A 388 -0.32 31.20 -4.50
CA ARG A 388 -0.50 32.22 -5.54
C ARG A 388 0.35 31.88 -6.75
N LEU A 389 -0.24 31.83 -7.95
CA LEU A 389 0.50 31.60 -9.19
C LEU A 389 1.38 32.80 -9.58
N ASN A 390 2.62 32.56 -9.99
CA ASN A 390 3.60 33.62 -10.28
C ASN A 390 3.41 34.25 -11.67
N ASN A 391 2.78 33.54 -12.60
CA ASN A 391 2.56 34.01 -13.97
C ASN A 391 1.22 34.73 -14.10
N GLN A 392 1.11 35.63 -15.10
CA GLN A 392 -0.19 36.18 -15.49
C GLN A 392 -1.09 35.07 -16.02
N VAL A 393 -2.25 34.93 -15.39
CA VAL A 393 -3.14 33.81 -15.63
C VAL A 393 -4.12 34.20 -16.74
N SER A 394 -4.24 33.39 -17.78
CA SER A 394 -5.22 33.60 -18.86
C SER A 394 -6.64 33.18 -18.38
N ALA A 395 -7.69 33.42 -19.18
CA ALA A 395 -9.03 32.90 -18.85
C ALA A 395 -9.08 31.36 -18.85
N GLU A 396 -8.16 30.73 -19.58
CA GLU A 396 -7.94 29.29 -19.61
C GLU A 396 -6.60 29.01 -18.92
N VAL A 397 -6.67 28.43 -17.71
CA VAL A 397 -5.46 28.09 -16.94
C VAL A 397 -5.06 26.66 -17.24
N SER A 398 -3.80 26.46 -17.61
CA SER A 398 -3.23 25.14 -17.83
C SER A 398 -2.15 24.83 -16.79
N VAL A 399 -1.73 23.58 -16.66
CA VAL A 399 -0.65 23.22 -15.72
C VAL A 399 0.69 23.92 -16.03
N LYS A 400 0.89 24.48 -17.22
CA LYS A 400 2.06 25.33 -17.52
C LYS A 400 2.12 26.60 -16.65
N ASP A 401 0.97 27.04 -16.15
CA ASP A 401 0.83 28.20 -15.27
C ASP A 401 1.02 27.86 -13.78
N VAL A 402 1.04 26.56 -13.45
CA VAL A 402 1.06 26.01 -12.08
C VAL A 402 2.48 25.82 -11.53
N GLY A 403 3.46 25.55 -12.40
CA GLY A 403 4.84 25.20 -12.01
C GLY A 403 5.68 26.31 -11.35
N ALA A 404 5.13 27.51 -11.18
CA ALA A 404 5.74 28.61 -10.46
C ALA A 404 4.67 29.25 -9.58
N SER A 405 4.51 28.80 -8.33
CA SER A 405 3.59 29.36 -7.35
C SER A 405 4.29 29.63 -6.02
N ASN A 406 3.76 30.58 -5.25
CA ASN A 406 4.23 30.94 -3.92
C ASN A 406 3.15 30.59 -2.88
N PRO A 407 3.44 29.81 -1.83
CA PRO A 407 2.49 29.54 -0.75
C PRO A 407 1.98 30.84 -0.11
N VAL A 408 0.66 30.95 0.10
CA VAL A 408 0.04 32.13 0.73
C VAL A 408 -0.70 31.84 2.01
N GLY A 409 -1.20 30.61 2.20
CA GLY A 409 -1.95 30.28 3.41
C GLY A 409 -2.33 28.81 3.51
N ILE A 410 -2.65 28.38 4.73
CA ILE A 410 -3.05 27.01 5.05
C ILE A 410 -4.24 27.05 5.99
N VAL A 411 -5.21 26.16 5.74
CA VAL A 411 -6.28 25.82 6.68
C VAL A 411 -6.12 24.35 7.03
N PRO A 412 -5.64 24.00 8.24
CA PRO A 412 -5.31 22.62 8.59
C PRO A 412 -6.50 21.66 8.56
N VAL A 413 -7.70 22.13 8.91
CA VAL A 413 -8.91 21.31 8.94
C VAL A 413 -10.11 22.15 8.49
N ILE A 414 -10.84 21.66 7.50
CA ILE A 414 -12.09 22.25 7.02
C ILE A 414 -13.29 21.51 7.64
N GLN A 415 -14.28 22.27 8.07
CA GLN A 415 -15.52 21.80 8.69
C GLN A 415 -16.70 22.60 8.15
N PHE A 416 -17.87 21.96 8.08
CA PHE A 416 -19.12 22.64 7.73
C PHE A 416 -19.47 23.71 8.76
N GLY A 417 -20.00 24.84 8.29
CA GLY A 417 -20.43 25.97 9.11
C GLY A 417 -19.32 26.94 9.48
N GLN A 418 -18.13 26.83 8.88
CA GLN A 418 -16.96 27.64 9.21
C GLN A 418 -16.51 28.52 8.05
N GLN A 419 -15.87 29.64 8.43
CA GLN A 419 -15.13 30.51 7.53
C GLN A 419 -13.67 30.57 7.98
N TYR A 420 -12.76 30.43 7.02
CA TYR A 420 -11.33 30.40 7.26
C TYR A 420 -10.65 31.54 6.51
N ASN A 421 -9.88 32.36 7.23
CA ASN A 421 -8.99 33.33 6.60
C ASN A 421 -7.74 32.61 6.12
N VAL A 422 -7.51 32.62 4.82
CA VAL A 422 -6.38 31.95 4.17
C VAL A 422 -5.17 32.89 4.12
N ALA A 423 -5.37 34.09 3.58
CA ALA A 423 -4.31 35.08 3.40
C ALA A 423 -4.90 36.50 3.38
N SER A 424 -4.08 37.51 3.67
CA SER A 424 -4.46 38.92 3.52
C SER A 424 -3.27 39.74 3.06
N GLY A 425 -3.50 40.66 2.12
CA GLY A 425 -2.45 41.53 1.60
C GLY A 425 -2.99 42.65 0.72
N PRO A 426 -2.12 43.53 0.21
CA PRO A 426 -2.53 44.57 -0.74
C PRO A 426 -3.20 43.96 -1.98
N CYS A 427 -4.29 44.57 -2.46
CA CYS A 427 -4.93 44.13 -3.68
C CYS A 427 -4.01 44.33 -4.90
N GLU A 428 -3.85 43.27 -5.70
CA GLU A 428 -3.18 43.30 -7.02
C GLU A 428 -4.11 43.97 -8.08
N ALA A 429 -4.50 45.23 -7.83
CA ALA A 429 -5.52 45.92 -8.61
C ALA A 429 -5.17 46.06 -10.10
N GLY A 430 -6.15 45.80 -10.95
CA GLY A 430 -6.00 45.79 -12.41
C GLY A 430 -5.36 44.52 -12.98
N GLN A 431 -5.11 43.51 -12.14
CA GLN A 431 -4.51 42.25 -12.56
C GLN A 431 -5.50 41.09 -12.50
N ARG A 432 -5.27 40.10 -13.35
CA ARG A 432 -5.87 38.77 -13.24
C ARG A 432 -4.93 37.87 -12.45
N VAL A 433 -5.43 37.33 -11.35
CA VAL A 433 -4.66 36.57 -10.37
C VAL A 433 -5.20 35.15 -10.22
N GLY A 434 -4.32 34.17 -10.06
CA GLY A 434 -4.69 32.78 -9.84
C GLY A 434 -4.18 32.23 -8.51
N TYR A 435 -5.01 31.41 -7.87
CA TYR A 435 -4.71 30.68 -6.65
C TYR A 435 -4.93 29.19 -6.85
N GLN A 436 -3.89 28.39 -6.66
CA GLN A 436 -3.98 26.94 -6.59
C GLN A 436 -4.38 26.54 -5.17
N VAL A 437 -5.38 25.67 -5.06
CA VAL A 437 -5.83 25.04 -3.83
C VAL A 437 -5.49 23.57 -3.91
N ASP A 438 -4.69 23.11 -2.95
CA ASP A 438 -4.22 21.74 -2.84
C ASP A 438 -4.81 21.08 -1.60
N SER A 439 -5.03 19.77 -1.71
CA SER A 439 -5.42 18.94 -0.56
C SER A 439 -4.32 18.92 0.48
N LEU A 440 -4.68 19.18 1.73
CA LEU A 440 -3.81 19.01 2.88
C LEU A 440 -4.37 17.92 3.79
N TYR A 441 -3.49 17.07 4.31
CA TYR A 441 -3.84 15.95 5.21
C TYR A 441 -4.87 14.96 4.64
N GLY A 442 -5.00 14.87 3.32
CA GLY A 442 -5.86 13.90 2.66
C GLY A 442 -7.29 14.37 2.39
N LEU A 443 -7.55 15.68 2.48
CA LEU A 443 -8.85 16.25 2.12
C LEU A 443 -9.26 15.80 0.71
N SER A 444 -10.40 15.12 0.60
CA SER A 444 -11.04 14.85 -0.68
C SER A 444 -12.43 15.46 -0.65
N MET A 445 -12.67 16.41 -1.54
CA MET A 445 -13.90 17.19 -1.55
C MET A 445 -14.25 17.63 -2.97
N ASP A 446 -15.53 17.58 -3.29
CA ASP A 446 -16.10 18.25 -4.46
C ASP A 446 -17.14 19.27 -4.00
N TRP A 447 -17.21 20.42 -4.68
CA TRP A 447 -18.22 21.44 -4.40
C TRP A 447 -18.54 22.33 -5.59
N PHE A 448 -19.72 22.93 -5.56
CA PHE A 448 -20.13 24.01 -6.44
C PHE A 448 -19.88 25.35 -5.74
N GLN A 449 -19.12 26.25 -6.37
CA GLN A 449 -18.82 27.59 -5.88
C GLN A 449 -20.09 28.44 -5.88
N MET A 450 -20.51 28.91 -4.70
CA MET A 450 -21.78 29.63 -4.51
C MET A 450 -21.60 30.88 -3.67
N THR A 451 -22.34 31.95 -3.97
CA THR A 451 -22.36 33.15 -3.14
C THR A 451 -23.46 33.12 -2.07
N ASN A 452 -24.47 32.24 -2.20
CA ASN A 452 -25.54 32.11 -1.22
C ASN A 452 -26.12 30.68 -1.14
N PRO A 453 -26.00 29.97 -0.01
CA PRO A 453 -25.07 30.32 1.08
C PRO A 453 -23.62 30.30 0.55
N PRO A 454 -22.72 31.13 1.09
CA PRO A 454 -21.34 31.21 0.61
C PRO A 454 -20.61 29.88 0.78
N LEU A 455 -20.06 29.37 -0.32
CA LEU A 455 -19.36 28.09 -0.41
C LEU A 455 -18.18 28.20 -1.38
N GLY A 456 -16.97 27.96 -0.87
CA GLY A 456 -15.72 27.89 -1.62
C GLY A 456 -14.73 29.02 -1.32
N LEU A 457 -13.88 29.38 -2.28
CA LEU A 457 -12.80 30.36 -2.10
C LEU A 457 -13.23 31.76 -2.58
N PHE A 458 -13.08 32.79 -1.77
CA PHE A 458 -13.48 34.17 -2.08
C PHE A 458 -12.38 35.17 -1.79
N MET A 459 -12.35 36.24 -2.59
CA MET A 459 -11.55 37.43 -2.32
C MET A 459 -12.46 38.55 -1.82
N LEU A 460 -12.30 38.92 -0.55
CA LEU A 460 -12.97 40.07 0.05
C LEU A 460 -12.08 41.29 -0.02
N VAL A 461 -12.67 42.46 -0.31
CA VAL A 461 -11.94 43.73 -0.40
C VAL A 461 -12.40 44.65 0.72
N SER A 462 -11.45 45.20 1.48
CA SER A 462 -11.68 46.18 2.54
C SER A 462 -10.87 47.45 2.31
#